data_AF-A0A3B9ERC9-F1
#
_entry.id   AF-A0A3B9ERC9-F1
#
_cell.length_a   1.000
_cell.length_b   1.000
_cell.length_c   1.000
_cell.angle_alpha   90.00
_cell.angle_beta   90.00
_cell.angle_gamma   90.00
#
_symmetry.space_group_name_H-M   'P 1'
#
loop_
_entity.id
_entity.type
_entity.pdbx_description
1 polymer ?
#
loop_
_entity_poly.entity_id
_entity_poly.type
_entity_poly.pdbx_seq_one_letter_code
_entity_poly.pdbx_strand_id
1 'polypeptide(L)'
;MNDSHSDRAEISPPVLDQASLDQLSAAARSHVEELDTELHRLWGLGRNIILAWTPAGNGVRVLVIPHYILGEMAAHTGIDSEIEDSLQFVDEVIAGHTLADDEGFDSIAKYFGYEPRLIELSFAPGTDLSNDLIESVVRRYSISYIRNGAVALFDIVGFSLFSPLEQVTQLNSLAYSVNASFSKMLARNLDIQFARSTTGDGFYIWNRDRSVESN
;
A
#
# COMPACT_ATOMS: atom_id res chain seq x y z
N MET A 1 9.87 -6.22 -36.58
CA MET A 1 10.24 -5.25 -35.53
C MET A 1 9.59 -5.78 -34.28
N ASN A 2 10.38 -6.32 -33.36
CA ASN A 2 9.90 -7.02 -32.16
C ASN A 2 9.42 -5.99 -31.13
N ASP A 3 8.12 -5.91 -30.90
CA ASP A 3 7.55 -5.35 -29.67
C ASP A 3 7.55 -6.44 -28.61
N SER A 4 8.67 -6.54 -27.88
CA SER A 4 8.74 -7.29 -26.64
C SER A 4 8.33 -6.37 -25.49
N HIS A 5 7.04 -6.05 -25.38
CA HIS A 5 6.49 -5.62 -24.11
C HIS A 5 6.53 -6.82 -23.17
N SER A 6 7.53 -6.83 -22.30
CA SER A 6 7.63 -7.74 -21.19
C SER A 6 6.37 -7.60 -20.33
N ASP A 7 5.48 -8.59 -20.42
CA ASP A 7 4.44 -8.92 -19.44
C ASP A 7 5.12 -9.14 -18.08
N ARG A 8 5.44 -8.04 -17.38
CA ARG A 8 5.73 -8.10 -15.94
C ARG A 8 4.38 -8.31 -15.29
N ALA A 9 4.09 -9.58 -15.00
CA ALA A 9 2.92 -10.00 -14.24
C ALA A 9 2.62 -8.97 -13.15
N GLU A 10 1.50 -8.26 -13.27
CA GLU A 10 0.97 -7.36 -12.26
C GLU A 10 0.49 -8.20 -11.07
N ILE A 11 1.44 -8.77 -10.34
CA ILE A 11 1.17 -9.50 -9.11
C ILE A 11 0.84 -8.43 -8.07
N SER A 12 -0.45 -8.29 -7.78
CA SER A 12 -0.90 -7.48 -6.66
C SER A 12 -0.12 -7.91 -5.40
N PRO A 13 0.53 -6.98 -4.69
CA PRO A 13 1.36 -7.32 -3.55
C PRO A 13 0.53 -8.03 -2.48
N PRO A 14 1.10 -9.01 -1.77
CA PRO A 14 0.41 -9.72 -0.71
C PRO A 14 -0.03 -8.76 0.39
N VAL A 15 -1.32 -8.79 0.74
CA VAL A 15 -1.86 -8.07 1.90
C VAL A 15 -1.74 -8.99 3.11
N LEU A 16 -0.91 -8.60 4.08
CA LEU A 16 -0.89 -9.29 5.38
C LEU A 16 -2.13 -8.94 6.19
N ASP A 17 -3.14 -9.80 6.14
CA ASP A 17 -4.29 -9.74 7.04
C ASP A 17 -4.06 -10.54 8.35
N GLN A 18 -4.94 -10.34 9.34
CA GLN A 18 -4.82 -11.04 10.63
C GLN A 18 -4.92 -12.56 10.48
N ALA A 19 -5.73 -13.05 9.55
CA ALA A 19 -5.88 -14.48 9.30
C ALA A 19 -4.58 -15.12 8.78
N SER A 20 -3.81 -14.38 7.98
CA SER A 20 -2.49 -14.81 7.48
C SER A 20 -1.43 -14.83 8.59
N LEU A 21 -1.46 -13.85 9.51
CA LEU A 21 -0.55 -13.81 10.67
C LEU A 21 -0.80 -14.98 11.64
N ASP A 22 -2.05 -15.39 11.82
CA ASP A 22 -2.44 -16.51 12.69
C ASP A 22 -1.99 -17.89 12.16
N GLN A 23 -1.60 -17.98 10.89
CA GLN A 23 -1.05 -19.20 10.30
C GLN A 23 0.48 -19.28 10.37
N LEU A 24 1.15 -18.17 10.73
CA LEU A 24 2.61 -18.13 10.86
C LEU A 24 3.11 -18.91 12.07
N SER A 25 4.34 -19.42 11.98
CA SER A 25 5.04 -19.99 13.13
C SER A 25 5.32 -18.91 14.18
N ALA A 26 5.50 -19.30 15.44
CA ALA A 26 5.82 -18.36 16.52
C ALA A 26 7.11 -17.55 16.23
N ALA A 27 8.12 -18.19 15.61
CA ALA A 27 9.35 -17.52 15.20
C ALA A 27 9.09 -16.46 14.12
N ALA A 28 8.32 -16.79 13.08
CA ALA A 28 7.99 -15.85 12.02
C ALA A 28 7.17 -14.65 12.54
N ARG A 29 6.28 -14.86 13.52
CA ARG A 29 5.56 -13.75 14.18
C ARG A 29 6.50 -12.82 14.93
N SER A 30 7.44 -13.39 15.70
CA SER A 30 8.46 -12.60 16.41
C SER A 30 9.32 -11.77 15.44
N HIS A 31 9.71 -12.34 14.30
CA HIS A 31 10.47 -11.62 13.26
C HIS A 31 9.65 -10.50 12.63
N VAL A 32 8.36 -10.73 12.37
CA VAL A 32 7.43 -9.70 11.87
C VAL A 32 7.26 -8.57 12.88
N GLU A 33 7.09 -8.88 14.17
CA GLU A 33 6.94 -7.89 15.24
C GLU A 33 8.20 -7.02 15.41
N GLU A 34 9.39 -7.63 15.34
CA GLU A 34 10.66 -6.91 15.39
C GLU A 34 10.79 -5.92 14.23
N LEU A 35 10.57 -6.39 12.99
CA LEU A 35 10.64 -5.56 11.80
C LEU A 35 9.59 -4.44 11.82
N ASP A 36 8.34 -4.76 12.18
CA ASP A 36 7.24 -3.80 12.27
C ASP A 36 7.56 -2.68 13.28
N THR A 37 8.15 -3.02 14.42
CA THR A 37 8.56 -2.06 15.45
C THR A 37 9.59 -1.06 14.92
N GLU A 38 10.64 -1.54 14.24
CA GLU A 38 11.68 -0.66 13.70
C GLU A 38 11.17 0.22 12.55
N LEU A 39 10.35 -0.34 11.66
CA LEU A 39 9.73 0.43 10.57
C LEU A 39 8.75 1.48 11.11
N HIS A 40 7.94 1.14 12.11
CA HIS A 40 7.03 2.08 12.77
C HIS A 40 7.80 3.27 13.37
N ARG A 41 8.94 2.99 14.02
CA ARG A 41 9.82 4.02 14.59
C ARG A 41 10.38 4.95 13.52
N LEU A 42 10.79 4.39 12.37
CA LEU A 42 11.32 5.18 11.24
C LEU A 42 10.24 5.99 10.53
N TRP A 43 9.03 5.44 10.38
CA TRP A 43 7.85 6.09 9.80
C TRP A 43 7.44 7.32 10.61
N GLY A 44 7.44 7.22 11.95
CA GLY A 44 7.29 8.36 12.85
C GLY A 44 5.96 9.10 12.66
N LEU A 45 4.85 8.38 12.76
CA LEU A 45 3.48 8.91 12.63
C LEU A 45 3.17 9.54 11.26
N GLY A 46 3.81 9.05 10.20
CA GLY A 46 3.62 9.56 8.84
C GLY A 46 4.49 10.76 8.50
N ARG A 47 5.40 11.18 9.40
CA ARG A 47 6.41 12.19 9.05
C ARG A 47 7.28 11.70 7.88
N ASN A 48 7.60 10.42 7.89
CA ASN A 48 8.42 9.76 6.88
C ASN A 48 7.63 8.64 6.20
N ILE A 49 8.12 8.19 5.07
CA ILE A 49 7.67 6.98 4.37
C ILE A 49 8.86 6.09 4.06
N ILE A 50 8.61 4.78 3.95
CA ILE A 50 9.59 3.82 3.47
C ILE A 50 9.37 3.67 1.96
N LEU A 51 10.31 4.15 1.16
CA LEU A 51 10.17 4.19 -0.29
C LEU A 51 10.62 2.87 -0.94
N ALA A 52 11.73 2.32 -0.47
CA ALA A 52 12.30 1.08 -0.97
C ALA A 52 13.02 0.32 0.15
N TRP A 53 13.23 -0.98 -0.03
CA TRP A 53 14.04 -1.81 0.83
C TRP A 53 14.80 -2.90 0.05
N THR A 54 15.88 -3.40 0.63
CA THR A 54 16.62 -4.56 0.10
C THR A 54 17.27 -5.37 1.24
N PRO A 55 17.35 -6.71 1.15
CA PRO A 55 18.06 -7.56 2.10
C PRO A 55 19.53 -7.15 2.28
N ALA A 56 20.05 -7.20 3.51
CA ALA A 56 21.44 -6.90 3.80
C ALA A 56 21.96 -7.71 5.01
N GLY A 57 22.46 -8.92 4.75
CA GLY A 57 22.93 -9.82 5.81
C GLY A 57 21.81 -10.18 6.79
N ASN A 58 22.04 -9.92 8.08
CA ASN A 58 21.04 -10.08 9.14
C ASN A 58 20.26 -8.77 9.35
N GLY A 59 19.70 -8.23 8.27
CA GLY A 59 19.09 -6.92 8.31
C GLY A 59 18.52 -6.50 6.97
N VAL A 60 17.85 -5.36 6.95
CA VAL A 60 17.34 -4.73 5.72
C VAL A 60 17.91 -3.32 5.58
N ARG A 61 18.31 -2.95 4.37
CA ARG A 61 18.50 -1.54 4.03
C ARG A 61 17.14 -0.97 3.63
N VAL A 62 16.77 0.17 4.18
CA VAL A 62 15.54 0.89 3.86
C VAL A 62 15.85 2.32 3.46
N LEU A 63 15.14 2.82 2.46
CA LEU A 63 15.19 4.21 2.05
C LEU A 63 14.04 4.97 2.71
N VAL A 64 14.38 5.82 3.68
CA VAL A 64 13.41 6.59 4.46
C VAL A 64 13.44 8.04 3.99
N ILE A 65 12.31 8.53 3.46
CA ILE A 65 12.21 9.92 3.00
C ILE A 65 11.05 10.64 3.72
N PRO A 66 11.12 11.98 3.91
CA PRO A 66 9.99 12.75 4.38
C PRO A 66 8.81 12.68 3.40
N HIS A 67 7.58 12.56 3.93
CA HIS A 67 6.38 12.38 3.10
C HIS A 67 6.13 13.52 2.10
N TYR A 68 6.55 14.76 2.43
CA TYR A 68 6.29 15.93 1.60
C TYR A 68 7.13 15.97 0.32
N ILE A 69 8.23 15.22 0.24
CA ILE A 69 9.12 15.20 -0.93
C ILE A 69 8.36 14.79 -2.19
N LEU A 70 7.45 13.82 -2.09
CA LEU A 70 6.63 13.42 -3.22
C LEU A 70 5.73 14.55 -3.71
N GLY A 71 5.16 15.32 -2.78
CA GLY A 71 4.34 16.48 -3.10
C GLY A 71 5.14 17.62 -3.73
N GLU A 72 6.36 17.87 -3.25
CA GLU A 72 7.29 18.82 -3.87
C GLU A 72 7.61 18.39 -5.30
N MET A 73 8.04 17.15 -5.51
CA MET A 73 8.36 16.65 -6.85
C MET A 73 7.17 16.74 -7.81
N ALA A 74 5.97 16.42 -7.33
CA ALA A 74 4.74 16.56 -8.11
C ALA A 74 4.34 18.02 -8.39
N ALA A 75 4.78 19.00 -7.58
CA ALA A 75 4.44 20.42 -7.72
C ALA A 75 5.41 21.23 -8.58
N HIS A 76 6.66 20.78 -8.78
CA HIS A 76 7.66 21.43 -9.64
C HIS A 76 7.40 21.21 -11.15
N THR A 77 6.22 20.69 -11.50
CA THR A 77 5.81 20.11 -12.80
C THR A 77 5.28 21.10 -13.82
N GLY A 78 5.63 22.38 -13.71
CA GLY A 78 5.02 23.42 -14.53
C GLY A 78 5.68 23.76 -15.87
N ILE A 79 6.92 23.32 -16.20
CA ILE A 79 7.71 24.07 -17.21
C ILE A 79 8.49 23.28 -18.30
N ASP A 80 8.96 22.02 -18.17
CA ASP A 80 9.86 21.43 -19.20
C ASP A 80 9.75 19.89 -19.42
N SER A 81 10.22 19.40 -20.58
CA SER A 81 10.12 18.00 -21.05
C SER A 81 11.07 16.99 -20.37
N GLU A 82 12.13 17.42 -19.70
CA GLU A 82 12.98 16.54 -18.85
C GLU A 82 12.24 16.07 -17.57
N ILE A 83 11.05 16.64 -17.31
CA ILE A 83 10.24 16.41 -16.11
C ILE A 83 9.30 15.20 -16.29
N GLU A 84 8.94 14.82 -17.52
CA GLU A 84 8.10 13.63 -17.79
C GLU A 84 8.80 12.33 -17.37
N ASP A 85 10.10 12.18 -17.70
CA ASP A 85 10.90 11.02 -17.30
C ASP A 85 11.03 10.92 -15.76
N SER A 86 11.10 12.06 -15.07
CA SER A 86 11.22 12.14 -13.61
C SER A 86 9.94 11.73 -12.91
N LEU A 87 8.77 12.10 -13.46
CA LEU A 87 7.46 11.67 -12.96
C LEU A 87 7.23 10.19 -13.23
N GLN A 88 7.58 9.71 -14.42
CA GLN A 88 7.46 8.30 -14.74
C GLN A 88 8.32 7.44 -13.79
N PHE A 89 9.53 7.88 -13.45
CA PHE A 89 10.35 7.18 -12.46
C PHE A 89 9.75 7.21 -11.05
N VAL A 90 9.21 8.34 -10.60
CA VAL A 90 8.52 8.45 -9.30
C VAL A 90 7.28 7.55 -9.26
N ASP A 91 6.48 7.57 -10.32
CA ASP A 91 5.30 6.72 -10.47
C ASP A 91 5.70 5.25 -10.51
N GLU A 92 6.78 4.87 -11.19
CA GLU A 92 7.29 3.49 -11.22
C GLU A 92 7.78 3.02 -9.85
N VAL A 93 8.49 3.87 -9.11
CA VAL A 93 8.97 3.55 -7.75
C VAL A 93 7.79 3.42 -6.77
N ILE A 94 6.77 4.26 -6.88
CA ILE A 94 5.61 4.22 -5.99
C ILE A 94 4.59 3.15 -6.42
N ALA A 95 4.49 2.85 -7.72
CA ALA A 95 3.61 1.80 -8.26
C ALA A 95 4.19 0.39 -8.10
N GLY A 96 5.51 0.29 -8.04
CA GLY A 96 6.25 -0.96 -7.96
C GLY A 96 6.20 -1.65 -6.60
N HIS A 97 6.96 -2.74 -6.50
CA HIS A 97 7.32 -3.35 -5.22
C HIS A 97 8.36 -2.51 -4.51
N THR A 98 8.24 -2.40 -3.18
CA THR A 98 9.24 -1.66 -2.41
C THR A 98 10.55 -2.44 -2.31
N LEU A 99 10.52 -3.75 -2.53
CA LEU A 99 11.71 -4.58 -2.68
C LEU A 99 12.45 -4.24 -3.99
N ALA A 100 13.69 -3.81 -3.86
CA ALA A 100 14.63 -3.62 -4.97
C ALA A 100 15.87 -4.53 -4.82
N ASP A 101 16.54 -4.82 -5.93
CA ASP A 101 17.90 -5.37 -5.88
C ASP A 101 18.90 -4.28 -5.46
N ASP A 102 20.14 -4.65 -5.18
CA ASP A 102 21.13 -3.72 -4.64
C ASP A 102 21.40 -2.53 -5.58
N GLU A 103 21.48 -2.77 -6.90
CA GLU A 103 21.72 -1.73 -7.90
C GLU A 103 20.53 -0.79 -8.06
N GLY A 104 19.31 -1.34 -8.12
CA GLY A 104 18.08 -0.57 -8.18
C GLY A 104 17.88 0.26 -6.91
N PHE A 105 18.13 -0.32 -5.75
CA PHE A 105 18.03 0.35 -4.46
C PHE A 105 19.00 1.55 -4.37
N ASP A 106 20.27 1.37 -4.73
CA ASP A 106 21.27 2.44 -4.72
C ASP A 106 20.94 3.54 -5.75
N SER A 107 20.36 3.16 -6.90
CA SER A 107 19.88 4.11 -7.91
C SER A 107 18.72 4.97 -7.40
N ILE A 108 17.74 4.36 -6.73
CA ILE A 108 16.62 5.07 -6.10
C ILE A 108 17.15 6.01 -5.01
N ALA A 109 18.03 5.53 -4.12
CA ALA A 109 18.62 6.33 -3.04
C ALA A 109 19.35 7.57 -3.59
N LYS A 110 20.14 7.39 -4.64
CA LYS A 110 20.85 8.48 -5.33
C LYS A 110 19.90 9.48 -5.99
N TYR A 111 18.85 9.01 -6.63
CA TYR A 111 17.87 9.87 -7.31
C TYR A 111 17.12 10.76 -6.31
N PHE A 112 16.64 10.19 -5.20
CA PHE A 112 15.94 10.95 -4.16
C PHE A 112 16.92 11.76 -3.28
N GLY A 113 18.22 11.48 -3.32
CA GLY A 113 19.23 12.17 -2.53
C GLY A 113 19.18 11.85 -1.03
N TYR A 114 18.72 10.65 -0.67
CA TYR A 114 18.63 10.19 0.73
C TYR A 114 19.53 8.99 0.98
N GLU A 115 20.22 9.01 2.11
CA GLU A 115 21.09 7.92 2.54
C GLU A 115 20.28 6.71 3.02
N PRO A 116 20.62 5.49 2.58
CA PRO A 116 20.05 4.26 3.11
C PRO A 116 20.23 4.11 4.62
N ARG A 117 19.23 3.53 5.30
CA ARG A 117 19.34 3.13 6.69
C ARG A 117 19.37 1.62 6.80
N LEU A 118 20.39 1.08 7.46
CA LEU A 118 20.43 -0.32 7.84
C LEU A 118 19.61 -0.53 9.11
N ILE A 119 18.64 -1.45 9.06
CA ILE A 119 17.97 -2.01 10.22
C ILE A 119 18.63 -3.37 10.48
N GLU A 120 19.34 -3.48 11.59
CA GLU A 120 19.85 -4.77 12.06
C GLU A 120 18.70 -5.57 12.66
N LEU A 121 18.60 -6.85 12.29
CA LEU A 121 17.54 -7.75 12.70
C LEU A 121 18.13 -9.01 13.34
N SER A 122 17.37 -9.66 14.20
CA SER A 122 17.75 -10.95 14.80
C SER A 122 17.72 -12.12 13.82
N PHE A 123 17.28 -11.89 12.58
CA PHE A 123 17.08 -12.88 11.53
C PHE A 123 17.59 -12.40 10.17
N ALA A 124 17.79 -13.33 9.24
CA ALA A 124 18.22 -13.05 7.86
C ALA A 124 17.00 -12.93 6.91
N PRO A 125 16.73 -11.74 6.34
CA PRO A 125 15.71 -11.56 5.31
C PRO A 125 15.88 -12.49 4.11
N GLY A 126 14.76 -13.00 3.59
CA GLY A 126 14.71 -13.95 2.48
C GLY A 126 15.03 -15.40 2.87
N THR A 127 15.60 -15.64 4.06
CA THR A 127 15.91 -16.98 4.57
C THR A 127 15.01 -17.35 5.75
N ASP A 128 15.07 -16.58 6.84
CA ASP A 128 14.31 -16.83 8.06
C ASP A 128 12.89 -16.24 7.99
N LEU A 129 12.70 -15.26 7.11
CA LEU A 129 11.42 -14.64 6.79
C LEU A 129 11.38 -14.37 5.29
N SER A 130 10.32 -14.82 4.60
CA SER A 130 10.23 -14.67 3.14
C SER A 130 10.16 -13.21 2.73
N ASN A 131 10.71 -12.89 1.55
CA ASN A 131 10.67 -11.53 1.01
C ASN A 131 9.24 -11.01 0.84
N ASP A 132 8.29 -11.86 0.48
CA ASP A 132 6.87 -11.50 0.38
C ASP A 132 6.30 -11.03 1.72
N LEU A 133 6.66 -11.71 2.80
CA LEU A 133 6.17 -11.37 4.13
C LEU A 133 6.81 -10.06 4.61
N ILE A 134 8.09 -9.85 4.33
CA ILE A 134 8.79 -8.60 4.61
C ILE A 134 8.19 -7.44 3.81
N GLU A 135 7.97 -7.61 2.50
CA GLU A 135 7.33 -6.64 1.62
C GLU A 135 5.95 -6.23 2.17
N SER A 136 5.14 -7.21 2.61
CA SER A 136 3.84 -6.91 3.21
C SER A 136 3.92 -6.10 4.52
N VAL A 137 4.98 -6.26 5.31
CA VAL A 137 5.20 -5.44 6.52
C VAL A 137 5.69 -4.04 6.14
N VAL A 138 6.70 -3.95 5.25
CA VAL A 138 7.25 -2.68 4.77
C VAL A 138 6.15 -1.80 4.16
N ARG A 139 5.27 -2.38 3.36
CA ARG A 139 4.17 -1.66 2.70
C ARG A 139 3.22 -0.94 3.64
N ARG A 140 3.11 -1.35 4.91
CA ARG A 140 2.28 -0.65 5.92
C ARG A 140 2.80 0.76 6.18
N TYR A 141 4.08 1.00 5.92
CA TYR A 141 4.79 2.26 6.16
C TYR A 141 5.24 2.94 4.85
N SER A 142 4.81 2.41 3.70
CA SER A 142 5.10 2.91 2.37
C SER A 142 3.89 3.61 1.74
N ILE A 143 4.11 4.24 0.59
CA ILE A 143 3.04 4.70 -0.30
C ILE A 143 2.96 3.73 -1.47
N SER A 144 1.75 3.46 -1.95
CA SER A 144 1.53 2.61 -3.12
C SER A 144 0.65 3.36 -4.11
N TYR A 145 1.08 3.40 -5.36
CA TYR A 145 0.28 3.94 -6.45
C TYR A 145 -0.62 2.83 -6.99
N ILE A 146 -1.91 3.14 -7.12
CA ILE A 146 -2.89 2.21 -7.68
C ILE A 146 -3.27 2.75 -9.05
N ARG A 147 -2.76 2.13 -10.12
CA ARG A 147 -3.05 2.52 -11.50
C ARG A 147 -4.55 2.44 -11.81
N ASN A 148 -5.17 1.32 -11.44
CA ASN A 148 -6.58 1.04 -11.69
C ASN A 148 -7.24 0.67 -10.36
N GLY A 149 -8.06 1.57 -9.83
CA GLY A 149 -8.83 1.33 -8.62
C GLY A 149 -10.14 2.09 -8.66
N ALA A 150 -11.25 1.39 -8.84
CA ALA A 150 -12.57 1.98 -8.71
C ALA A 150 -12.95 2.10 -7.23
N VAL A 151 -13.15 3.33 -6.76
CA VAL A 151 -13.69 3.61 -5.43
C VAL A 151 -15.04 4.31 -5.60
N ALA A 152 -16.07 3.75 -4.97
CA ALA A 152 -17.38 4.38 -4.86
C ALA A 152 -17.50 5.05 -3.49
N LEU A 153 -17.85 6.34 -3.48
CA LEU A 153 -18.23 7.06 -2.27
C LEU A 153 -19.75 7.15 -2.21
N PHE A 154 -20.33 6.59 -1.15
CA PHE A 154 -21.75 6.76 -0.84
C PHE A 154 -21.88 7.70 0.35
N ASP A 155 -22.49 8.86 0.12
CA ASP A 155 -22.66 9.90 1.13
C ASP A 155 -24.15 10.20 1.38
N ILE A 156 -24.49 10.54 2.62
CA ILE A 156 -25.86 10.85 3.04
C ILE A 156 -26.03 12.37 2.98
N VAL A 157 -26.76 12.84 1.98
CA VAL A 157 -27.00 14.29 1.80
C VAL A 157 -27.65 14.89 3.04
N GLY A 158 -27.05 15.95 3.57
CA GLY A 158 -27.57 16.66 4.75
C GLY A 158 -27.37 15.90 6.06
N PHE A 159 -26.43 14.95 6.12
CA PHE A 159 -26.16 14.12 7.31
C PHE A 159 -26.03 14.93 8.61
N SER A 160 -25.31 16.06 8.54
CA SER A 160 -25.07 16.94 9.68
C SER A 160 -26.33 17.66 10.23
N LEU A 161 -27.44 17.65 9.48
CA LEU A 161 -28.71 18.22 9.91
C LEU A 161 -29.52 17.27 10.81
N PHE A 162 -29.18 15.99 10.82
CA PHE A 162 -29.84 14.99 11.67
C PHE A 162 -29.29 15.04 13.11
N SER A 163 -30.13 14.67 14.07
CA SER A 163 -29.66 14.43 15.44
C SER A 163 -28.70 13.23 15.49
N PRO A 164 -27.84 13.12 16.51
CA PRO A 164 -26.88 12.01 16.61
C PRO A 164 -27.51 10.61 16.53
N LEU A 165 -28.70 10.41 17.09
CA LEU A 165 -29.39 9.11 17.02
C LEU A 165 -29.92 8.81 15.61
N GLU A 166 -30.43 9.83 14.92
CA GLU A 166 -30.87 9.73 13.52
C GLU A 166 -29.68 9.47 12.60
N GLN A 167 -28.55 10.15 12.80
CA GLN A 167 -27.29 9.90 12.09
C GLN A 167 -26.87 8.42 12.18
N VAL A 168 -26.86 7.84 13.39
CA VAL A 168 -26.56 6.41 13.59
C VAL A 168 -27.55 5.52 12.85
N THR A 169 -28.83 5.87 12.86
CA THR A 169 -29.87 5.11 12.15
C THR A 169 -29.66 5.16 10.63
N GLN A 170 -29.33 6.34 10.09
CA GLN A 170 -29.04 6.53 8.67
C GLN A 170 -27.79 5.74 8.24
N LEU A 171 -26.71 5.81 9.00
CA LEU A 171 -25.50 5.01 8.74
C LEU A 171 -25.78 3.50 8.78
N ASN A 172 -26.55 3.02 9.75
CA ASN A 172 -26.93 1.61 9.84
C ASN A 172 -27.80 1.16 8.66
N SER A 173 -28.73 2.02 8.23
CA SER A 173 -29.57 1.76 7.06
C SER A 173 -28.75 1.68 5.77
N LEU A 174 -27.80 2.60 5.59
CA LEU A 174 -26.87 2.58 4.45
C LEU A 174 -25.97 1.34 4.49
N ALA A 175 -25.39 1.01 5.66
CA ALA A 175 -24.56 -0.17 5.84
C ALA A 175 -25.33 -1.47 5.51
N TYR A 176 -26.60 -1.55 5.91
CA TYR A 176 -27.48 -2.66 5.56
C TYR A 176 -27.71 -2.76 4.05
N SER A 177 -28.00 -1.64 3.39
CA SER A 177 -28.24 -1.59 1.94
C SER A 177 -27.01 -2.04 1.13
N VAL A 178 -25.83 -1.61 1.57
CA VAL A 178 -24.54 -2.03 1.00
C VAL A 178 -24.33 -3.54 1.18
N ASN A 179 -24.50 -4.05 2.41
CA ASN A 179 -24.33 -5.48 2.71
C ASN A 179 -25.32 -6.35 1.91
N ALA A 180 -26.58 -5.92 1.80
CA ALA A 180 -27.60 -6.64 1.04
C ALA A 180 -27.26 -6.68 -0.46
N SER A 181 -26.68 -5.61 -1.00
CA SER A 181 -26.21 -5.56 -2.38
C SER A 181 -25.04 -6.53 -2.59
N PHE A 182 -24.08 -6.53 -1.67
CA PHE A 182 -22.95 -7.47 -1.69
C PHE A 182 -23.40 -8.94 -1.64
N SER A 183 -24.30 -9.31 -0.73
CA SER A 183 -24.84 -10.67 -0.65
C SER A 183 -25.54 -11.10 -1.96
N LYS A 184 -26.23 -10.18 -2.64
CA LYS A 184 -26.87 -10.47 -3.95
C LYS A 184 -25.85 -10.67 -5.06
N MET A 185 -24.71 -9.98 -5.02
CA MET A 185 -23.63 -10.13 -6.00
C MET A 185 -22.92 -11.48 -5.84
N LEU A 186 -22.60 -11.86 -4.59
CA LEU A 186 -22.05 -13.18 -4.30
C LEU A 186 -22.97 -14.31 -4.77
N ALA A 187 -24.29 -14.17 -4.56
CA ALA A 187 -25.27 -15.15 -5.03
C ALA A 187 -25.33 -15.29 -6.57
N ARG A 188 -24.74 -14.35 -7.31
CA ARG A 188 -24.64 -14.37 -8.78
C ARG A 188 -23.24 -14.73 -9.28
N ASN A 189 -22.37 -15.27 -8.42
CA ASN A 189 -20.97 -15.57 -8.74
C ASN A 189 -20.18 -14.34 -9.26
N LEU A 190 -20.55 -13.14 -8.82
CA LEU A 190 -19.70 -11.97 -8.96
C LEU A 190 -18.75 -11.94 -7.76
N ASP A 191 -17.55 -12.49 -7.92
CA ASP A 191 -16.54 -12.54 -6.87
C ASP A 191 -15.83 -11.19 -6.78
N ILE A 192 -16.33 -10.34 -5.87
CA ILE A 192 -15.71 -9.06 -5.54
C ILE A 192 -15.18 -9.15 -4.12
N GLN A 193 -13.89 -8.90 -3.95
CA GLN A 193 -13.27 -8.85 -2.62
C GLN A 193 -13.59 -7.52 -1.94
N PHE A 194 -14.81 -7.41 -1.44
CA PHE A 194 -15.36 -6.14 -0.96
C PHE A 194 -14.62 -5.57 0.27
N ALA A 195 -14.19 -4.30 0.18
CA ALA A 195 -13.72 -3.53 1.31
C ALA A 195 -14.52 -2.23 1.47
N ARG A 196 -14.61 -1.76 2.72
CA ARG A 196 -15.24 -0.48 3.06
C ARG A 196 -14.54 0.23 4.20
N SER A 197 -14.63 1.55 4.20
CA SER A 197 -14.25 2.43 5.32
C SER A 197 -15.30 3.52 5.51
N THR A 198 -15.55 3.95 6.74
CA THR A 198 -16.50 5.04 7.02
C THR A 198 -15.88 6.41 6.80
N THR A 199 -16.65 7.36 6.27
CA THR A 199 -16.27 8.78 6.14
C THR A 199 -16.84 9.65 7.26
N GLY A 200 -17.63 9.07 8.16
CA GLY A 200 -18.41 9.79 9.17
C GLY A 200 -19.88 9.94 8.76
N ASP A 201 -20.14 10.35 7.51
CA ASP A 201 -21.46 10.54 6.90
C ASP A 201 -21.83 9.47 5.86
N GLY A 202 -20.89 8.57 5.56
CA GLY A 202 -21.03 7.59 4.49
C GLY A 202 -19.96 6.51 4.51
N PHE A 203 -19.73 5.93 3.34
CA PHE A 203 -18.73 4.87 3.13
C PHE A 203 -17.95 5.05 1.82
N TYR A 204 -16.64 4.90 1.92
CA TYR A 204 -15.81 4.47 0.78
C TYR A 204 -15.97 2.96 0.60
N ILE A 205 -16.13 2.53 -0.64
CA ILE A 205 -16.26 1.14 -1.04
C ILE A 205 -15.36 0.86 -2.23
N TRP A 206 -14.62 -0.24 -2.21
CA TRP A 206 -13.73 -0.65 -3.31
C TRP A 206 -13.55 -2.18 -3.35
N ASN A 207 -13.06 -2.69 -4.48
CA ASN A 207 -12.59 -4.07 -4.61
C ASN A 207 -11.15 -4.18 -4.08
N ARG A 208 -10.88 -5.13 -3.18
CA ARG A 208 -9.52 -5.44 -2.70
C ARG A 208 -8.70 -6.14 -3.75
N ASP A 209 -9.35 -6.87 -4.65
CA ASP A 209 -8.69 -7.44 -5.80
C ASP A 209 -8.37 -6.32 -6.79
N ARG A 210 -7.09 -6.20 -7.13
CA ARG A 210 -6.54 -5.14 -7.97
C ARG A 210 -6.10 -5.67 -9.34
N SER A 211 -6.48 -6.89 -9.70
CA SER A 211 -6.24 -7.42 -11.04
C SER A 211 -7.00 -6.60 -12.10
N VAL A 212 -6.47 -6.55 -13.33
CA VAL A 212 -7.12 -5.87 -14.47
C VAL A 212 -8.50 -6.47 -14.76
N GLU A 213 -8.72 -7.76 -14.47
CA GLU A 213 -10.01 -8.43 -14.65
C GLU A 213 -11.02 -8.11 -13.54
N SER A 214 -10.57 -7.49 -12.44
CA SER A 214 -11.34 -7.28 -11.21
C SER A 214 -11.89 -5.84 -11.07
N ASN A 215 -11.62 -4.96 -12.05
CA ASN A 215 -12.06 -3.56 -12.11
C ASN A 215 -13.09 -3.32 -13.22
#